data_AF-A0A2E4XL86-F1
#
_entry.id   AF-A0A2E4XL86-F1
#
_cell.length_a   1.000
_cell.length_b   1.000
_cell.length_c   1.000
_cell.angle_alpha   90.00
_cell.angle_beta   90.00
_cell.angle_gamma   90.00
#
_symmetry.space_group_name_H-M   'P 1'
#
loop_
_entity.id
_entity.type
_entity.pdbx_description
1 polymer ?
#
loop_
_entity_poly.entity_id
_entity_poly.type
_entity_poly.pdbx_seq_one_letter_code
_entity_poly.pdbx_strand_id
1 'polypeptide(L)'
;MINPDFRQRVKVCGIFLLQVYKVMTGTMLSLFLPQSCGERMCTLSENYDNSEVYHRSVYYWNCLSAFTFFCYYMIELRREEWCVKYLDIDNDIPDNSLKDIIVKEKVLDLKMDKLNKYYYNTLCVNCFVYFVNILLTIKMIQDSYYNNSTISCFMSFVLLVMMKLYNSFVVAYQSVKNDKMMSAYMSEFVSYNVLDEDYVMEKYSGTKNNRLEDINDIEENEFHDVNETESSVKEEDIIPIIEEEK
;
A
#
# COMPACT_ATOMS: atom_id res chain seq x y z
N MET A 1 19.41 1.62 -22.27
CA MET A 1 18.64 0.54 -21.60
C MET A 1 17.87 1.22 -20.47
N ILE A 2 16.54 1.15 -20.47
CA ILE A 2 15.73 1.81 -19.41
C ILE A 2 15.89 0.99 -18.13
N ASN A 3 16.21 1.64 -17.00
CA ASN A 3 16.37 0.96 -15.72
C ASN A 3 15.05 0.23 -15.34
N PRO A 4 15.10 -1.05 -14.92
CA PRO A 4 13.92 -1.85 -14.57
C PRO A 4 13.01 -1.16 -13.55
N ASP A 5 13.57 -0.49 -12.54
CA ASP A 5 12.84 0.25 -11.51
C ASP A 5 11.99 1.37 -12.08
N PHE A 6 12.51 2.08 -13.09
CA PHE A 6 11.77 3.18 -13.72
C PHE A 6 10.51 2.64 -14.42
N ARG A 7 10.62 1.50 -15.10
CA ARG A 7 9.48 0.84 -15.74
C ARG A 7 8.45 0.39 -14.70
N GLN A 8 8.90 -0.14 -13.57
CA GLN A 8 8.01 -0.54 -12.47
C GLN A 8 7.29 0.67 -11.87
N ARG A 9 7.98 1.77 -11.59
CA ARG A 9 7.39 3.01 -11.07
C ARG A 9 6.30 3.58 -11.98
N VAL A 10 6.52 3.58 -13.29
CA VAL A 10 5.51 4.02 -14.27
C VAL A 10 4.27 3.11 -14.25
N LYS A 11 4.46 1.79 -14.19
CA LYS A 11 3.34 0.84 -14.07
C LYS A 11 2.55 1.06 -12.78
N VAL A 12 3.25 1.20 -11.65
CA VAL A 12 2.64 1.45 -10.32
C VAL A 12 1.83 2.74 -10.36
N CYS A 13 2.38 3.82 -10.92
CA CYS A 13 1.68 5.11 -11.08
C CYS A 13 0.39 4.97 -11.91
N GLY A 14 0.43 4.26 -13.04
CA GLY A 14 -0.75 4.02 -13.88
C GLY A 14 -1.84 3.22 -13.15
N ILE A 15 -1.46 2.14 -12.46
CA ILE A 15 -2.40 1.32 -11.67
C ILE A 15 -2.98 2.14 -10.52
N PHE A 16 -2.15 2.93 -9.85
CA PHE A 16 -2.57 3.81 -8.75
C PHE A 16 -3.64 4.80 -9.21
N LEU A 17 -3.46 5.50 -10.34
CA LEU A 17 -4.47 6.43 -10.87
C LEU A 17 -5.82 5.75 -11.14
N LEU A 18 -5.79 4.53 -11.69
CA LEU A 18 -7.01 3.73 -11.91
C LEU A 18 -7.67 3.32 -10.59
N GLN A 19 -6.90 2.98 -9.57
CA GLN A 19 -7.42 2.66 -8.24
C GLN A 19 -8.02 3.89 -7.55
N VAL A 20 -7.42 5.07 -7.71
CA VAL A 20 -7.99 6.34 -7.22
C VAL A 20 -9.33 6.61 -7.88
N TYR A 21 -9.44 6.50 -9.20
CA TYR A 21 -10.72 6.67 -9.91
C TYR A 21 -11.81 5.73 -9.36
N LYS A 22 -11.52 4.43 -9.22
CA LYS A 22 -12.47 3.43 -8.70
C LYS A 22 -12.93 3.75 -7.28
N VAL A 23 -12.01 4.17 -6.43
CA VAL A 23 -12.32 4.47 -5.03
C VAL A 23 -13.08 5.78 -4.89
N MET A 24 -12.74 6.81 -5.67
CA MET A 24 -13.47 8.08 -5.66
C MET A 24 -14.94 7.89 -6.03
N THR A 25 -15.23 7.12 -7.09
CA THR A 25 -16.62 6.85 -7.51
C THR A 25 -17.38 5.99 -6.51
N GLY A 26 -16.70 5.06 -5.82
CA GLY A 26 -17.33 4.18 -4.83
C GLY A 26 -17.35 4.66 -3.38
N THR A 27 -16.70 5.79 -3.07
CA THR A 27 -16.77 6.46 -1.76
C THR A 27 -17.74 7.65 -1.78
N MET A 28 -17.76 8.42 -2.88
CA MET A 28 -18.63 9.59 -3.09
C MET A 28 -20.01 9.19 -3.64
N LEU A 29 -20.65 8.22 -3.00
CA LEU A 29 -21.90 7.63 -3.46
C LEU A 29 -23.08 8.62 -3.44
N SER A 30 -23.14 9.56 -2.49
CA SER A 30 -24.18 10.59 -2.45
C SER A 30 -24.13 11.57 -3.63
N LEU A 31 -23.00 11.64 -4.32
CA LEU A 31 -22.82 12.48 -5.49
C LEU A 31 -23.05 11.70 -6.79
N PHE A 32 -22.44 10.52 -6.92
CA PHE A 32 -22.42 9.75 -8.17
C PHE A 32 -23.61 8.80 -8.36
N LEU A 33 -24.39 8.51 -7.32
CA LEU A 33 -25.57 7.68 -7.47
C LEU A 33 -26.73 8.44 -8.14
N PRO A 34 -27.43 7.81 -9.11
CA PRO A 34 -28.69 8.32 -9.62
C PRO A 34 -29.72 8.46 -8.51
N GLN A 35 -30.17 9.68 -8.27
CA GLN A 35 -31.18 10.01 -7.26
C GLN A 35 -32.42 10.61 -7.92
N SER A 36 -33.54 10.51 -7.23
CA SER A 36 -34.83 11.03 -7.70
C SER A 36 -34.98 12.51 -7.40
N CYS A 37 -35.19 13.31 -8.45
CA CYS A 37 -35.58 14.72 -8.37
C CYS A 37 -37.04 14.85 -8.86
N GLY A 38 -37.94 14.02 -8.30
CA GLY A 38 -39.33 13.90 -8.71
C GLY A 38 -39.53 12.89 -9.83
N GLU A 39 -39.84 13.35 -11.05
CA GLU A 39 -40.06 12.48 -12.21
C GLU A 39 -38.79 12.23 -13.04
N ARG A 40 -37.67 12.88 -12.69
CA ARG A 40 -36.40 12.78 -13.41
C ARG A 40 -35.24 12.45 -12.49
N MET A 41 -34.15 11.98 -13.10
CA MET A 41 -32.86 11.83 -12.43
C MET A 41 -32.26 13.21 -12.09
N CYS A 42 -31.69 13.32 -10.88
CA CYS A 42 -30.92 14.48 -10.46
C CYS A 42 -29.60 14.59 -11.25
N THR A 43 -29.19 15.80 -11.57
CA THR A 43 -27.84 16.09 -12.08
C THR A 43 -26.81 16.06 -10.95
N LEU A 44 -25.53 15.97 -11.29
CA LEU A 44 -24.44 15.95 -10.30
C LEU A 44 -24.46 17.21 -9.40
N SER A 45 -24.71 18.38 -9.98
CA SER A 45 -24.80 19.65 -9.24
C SER A 45 -25.99 19.66 -8.28
N GLU A 46 -27.13 19.09 -8.67
CA GLU A 46 -28.30 19.01 -7.80
C GLU A 46 -28.09 18.05 -6.63
N ASN A 47 -27.37 16.94 -6.85
CA ASN A 47 -26.95 16.08 -5.76
C ASN A 47 -25.99 16.82 -4.80
N TYR A 48 -25.10 17.66 -5.32
CA TYR A 48 -24.17 18.43 -4.48
C TYR A 48 -24.85 19.54 -3.67
N ASP A 49 -25.77 20.27 -4.30
CA ASP A 49 -26.50 21.39 -3.69
C ASP A 49 -27.73 20.96 -2.88
N ASN A 50 -27.90 19.66 -2.62
CA ASN A 50 -29.01 19.14 -1.84
C ASN A 50 -28.96 19.69 -0.39
N SER A 51 -29.95 20.51 -0.05
CA SER A 51 -30.05 21.17 1.26
C SER A 51 -30.54 20.26 2.39
N GLU A 52 -30.93 19.02 2.09
CA GLU A 52 -31.38 18.05 3.08
C GLU A 52 -30.28 17.72 4.08
N VAL A 53 -30.60 17.83 5.38
CA VAL A 53 -29.63 17.66 6.48
C VAL A 53 -28.98 16.26 6.47
N TYR A 54 -29.78 15.22 6.18
CA TYR A 54 -29.26 13.86 6.12
C TYR A 54 -28.33 13.68 4.92
N HIS A 55 -28.76 14.07 3.72
CA HIS A 55 -27.94 14.01 2.50
C HIS A 55 -26.60 14.73 2.67
N ARG A 56 -26.63 15.96 3.19
CA ARG A 56 -25.43 16.75 3.48
C ARG A 56 -24.50 16.05 4.49
N SER A 57 -25.05 15.39 5.50
CA SER A 57 -24.26 14.60 6.46
C SER A 57 -23.60 13.38 5.81
N VAL A 58 -24.33 12.68 4.93
CA VAL A 58 -23.78 11.56 4.15
C VAL A 58 -22.68 12.04 3.22
N TYR A 59 -22.86 13.17 2.55
CA TYR A 59 -21.83 13.79 1.72
C TYR A 59 -20.54 14.08 2.49
N TYR A 60 -20.62 14.64 3.70
CA TYR A 60 -19.42 14.86 4.52
C TYR A 60 -18.75 13.54 4.92
N TRP A 61 -19.52 12.50 5.24
CA TRP A 61 -18.95 11.18 5.54
C TRP A 61 -18.32 10.51 4.30
N ASN A 62 -18.92 10.68 3.12
CA ASN A 62 -18.36 10.27 1.84
C ASN A 62 -16.99 10.95 1.61
N CYS A 63 -16.90 12.26 1.81
CA CYS A 63 -15.63 13.01 1.73
C CYS A 63 -14.60 12.50 2.74
N LEU A 64 -15.01 12.24 3.98
CA LEU A 64 -14.13 11.67 5.01
C LEU A 64 -13.61 10.29 4.59
N SER A 65 -14.48 9.43 4.05
CA SER A 65 -14.08 8.12 3.54
C SER A 65 -13.13 8.22 2.36
N ALA A 66 -13.38 9.11 1.39
CA ALA A 66 -12.47 9.35 0.29
C ALA A 66 -11.09 9.83 0.78
N PHE A 67 -11.09 10.72 1.77
CA PHE A 67 -9.85 11.21 2.41
C PHE A 67 -9.08 10.10 3.13
N THR A 68 -9.76 9.22 3.88
CA THR A 68 -9.09 8.10 4.56
C THR A 68 -8.47 7.12 3.56
N PHE A 69 -9.11 6.89 2.42
CA PHE A 69 -8.53 6.14 1.31
C PHE A 69 -7.28 6.80 0.72
N PHE A 70 -7.30 8.12 0.57
CA PHE A 70 -6.13 8.86 0.09
C PHE A 70 -4.94 8.75 1.07
N CYS A 71 -5.19 8.93 2.37
CA CYS A 71 -4.16 8.72 3.41
C CYS A 71 -3.62 7.29 3.39
N TYR A 72 -4.51 6.31 3.29
CA TYR A 72 -4.16 4.90 3.18
C TYR A 72 -3.27 4.63 1.95
N TYR A 73 -3.59 5.22 0.79
CA TYR A 73 -2.77 5.10 -0.40
C TYR A 73 -1.38 5.71 -0.27
N MET A 74 -1.24 6.83 0.44
CA MET A 74 0.10 7.38 0.71
C MET A 74 0.97 6.42 1.53
N ILE A 75 0.35 5.67 2.43
CA ILE A 75 1.04 4.66 3.24
C ILE A 75 1.38 3.44 2.39
N GLU A 76 0.45 2.99 1.55
CA GLU A 76 0.67 1.90 0.59
C GLU A 76 1.80 2.22 -0.39
N LEU A 77 1.86 3.44 -0.94
CA LEU A 77 2.92 3.88 -1.84
C LEU A 77 4.28 3.97 -1.13
N ARG A 78 4.34 4.48 0.11
CA ARG A 78 5.58 4.52 0.90
C ARG A 78 6.10 3.11 1.22
N ARG A 79 5.19 2.17 1.49
CA ARG A 79 5.54 0.76 1.69
C ARG A 79 6.11 0.17 0.40
N GLU A 80 5.45 0.41 -0.74
CA GLU A 80 5.90 -0.08 -2.04
C GLU A 80 7.25 0.49 -2.45
N GLU A 81 7.47 1.79 -2.27
CA GLU A 81 8.76 2.44 -2.54
C GLU A 81 9.89 1.83 -1.71
N TRP A 82 9.60 1.49 -0.44
CA TRP A 82 10.54 0.79 0.40
C TRP A 82 10.83 -0.62 -0.12
N CYS A 83 9.82 -1.39 -0.54
CA CYS A 83 10.05 -2.72 -1.11
C CYS A 83 10.96 -2.63 -2.34
N VAL A 84 10.62 -1.78 -3.31
CA VAL A 84 11.37 -1.65 -4.57
C VAL A 84 12.81 -1.19 -4.33
N LYS A 85 13.08 -0.44 -3.25
CA LYS A 85 14.43 0.04 -2.95
C LYS A 85 15.34 -1.02 -2.32
N TYR A 86 14.79 -1.96 -1.58
CA TYR A 86 15.59 -2.86 -0.72
C TYR A 86 15.40 -4.34 -1.02
N LEU A 87 14.39 -4.70 -1.80
CA LEU A 87 14.00 -6.07 -2.07
C LEU A 87 13.78 -6.27 -3.56
N ASP A 88 14.08 -7.48 -4.03
CA ASP A 88 13.83 -7.90 -5.41
C ASP A 88 13.13 -9.28 -5.46
N ILE A 89 12.69 -9.66 -6.65
CA ILE A 89 12.00 -10.92 -6.94
C ILE A 89 12.90 -11.80 -7.81
N ASP A 90 13.35 -12.91 -7.25
CA ASP A 90 14.08 -13.96 -7.95
C ASP A 90 13.16 -15.16 -8.24
N ASN A 91 12.95 -15.50 -9.51
CA ASN A 91 12.06 -16.62 -9.88
C ASN A 91 12.65 -18.00 -9.58
N ASP A 92 13.95 -18.10 -9.30
CA ASP A 92 14.63 -19.36 -9.01
C ASP A 92 14.56 -19.73 -7.51
N ILE A 93 13.97 -18.86 -6.67
CA ILE A 93 13.95 -19.01 -5.22
C ILE A 93 12.50 -19.06 -4.68
N PRO A 94 12.21 -19.88 -3.66
CA PRO A 94 10.87 -19.91 -3.05
C PRO A 94 10.47 -18.55 -2.45
N ASP A 95 9.19 -18.20 -2.62
CA ASP A 95 8.53 -16.98 -2.07
C ASP A 95 8.73 -16.75 -0.56
N ASN A 96 8.94 -17.82 0.22
CA ASN A 96 9.08 -17.74 1.69
C ASN A 96 10.51 -17.45 2.16
N SER A 97 11.48 -17.39 1.25
CA SER A 97 12.91 -17.31 1.59
C SER A 97 13.33 -15.95 2.17
N LEU A 98 12.56 -14.89 1.93
CA LEU A 98 12.92 -13.54 2.37
C LEU A 98 13.21 -13.48 3.87
N LYS A 99 12.41 -14.19 4.69
CA LYS A 99 12.54 -14.16 6.15
C LYS A 99 13.91 -14.64 6.61
N ASP A 100 14.43 -15.70 6.00
CA ASP A 100 15.72 -16.29 6.38
C ASP A 100 16.90 -15.38 6.02
N ILE A 101 16.73 -14.55 4.98
CA ILE A 101 17.73 -13.59 4.50
C ILE A 101 17.66 -12.30 5.33
N ILE A 102 16.46 -11.71 5.46
CA ILE A 102 16.28 -10.38 6.07
C ILE A 102 16.58 -10.36 7.57
N VAL A 103 16.44 -11.49 8.29
CA VAL A 103 16.78 -11.60 9.71
C VAL A 103 18.27 -11.39 9.97
N LYS A 104 19.14 -11.67 8.99
CA LYS A 104 20.58 -11.33 9.06
C LYS A 104 20.79 -9.81 9.08
N GLU A 105 19.80 -9.04 8.63
CA GLU A 105 19.76 -7.58 8.54
C GLU A 105 18.71 -6.97 9.47
N LYS A 106 18.98 -7.01 10.77
CA LYS A 106 18.03 -6.60 11.83
C LYS A 106 17.41 -5.21 11.63
N VAL A 107 18.16 -4.25 11.06
CA VAL A 107 17.66 -2.89 10.81
C VAL A 107 16.55 -2.91 9.75
N LEU A 108 16.70 -3.73 8.71
CA LEU A 108 15.77 -3.84 7.60
C LEU A 108 14.52 -4.62 8.03
N ASP A 109 14.72 -5.71 8.77
CA ASP A 109 13.67 -6.54 9.37
C ASP A 109 12.74 -5.73 10.28
N LEU A 110 13.29 -4.99 11.26
CA LEU A 110 12.50 -4.14 12.16
C LEU A 110 11.74 -3.04 11.42
N LYS A 111 12.29 -2.54 10.31
CA LYS A 111 11.63 -1.51 9.49
C LYS A 111 10.48 -2.10 8.68
N MET A 112 10.67 -3.30 8.13
CA MET A 112 9.63 -4.07 7.42
C MET A 112 8.43 -4.31 8.33
N ASP A 113 8.66 -4.83 9.54
CA ASP A 113 7.61 -5.12 10.51
C ASP A 113 6.78 -3.88 10.88
N LYS A 114 7.46 -2.75 11.12
CA LYS A 114 6.81 -1.47 11.42
C LYS A 114 5.93 -1.01 10.24
N LEU A 115 6.43 -1.10 9.01
CA LEU A 115 5.69 -0.73 7.81
C LEU A 115 4.46 -1.62 7.62
N ASN A 116 4.60 -2.94 7.76
CA ASN A 116 3.52 -3.91 7.60
C ASN A 116 2.43 -3.76 8.67
N LYS A 117 2.82 -3.57 9.94
CA LYS A 117 1.87 -3.33 11.02
C LYS A 117 1.11 -2.02 10.84
N TYR A 118 1.80 -0.97 10.41
CA TYR A 118 1.17 0.34 10.15
C TYR A 118 0.20 0.29 8.96
N TYR A 119 0.59 -0.41 7.88
CA TYR A 119 -0.26 -0.67 6.73
C TYR A 119 -1.54 -1.43 7.11
N TYR A 120 -1.40 -2.52 7.87
CA TYR A 120 -2.54 -3.32 8.34
C TYR A 120 -3.50 -2.52 9.22
N ASN A 121 -2.99 -1.80 10.22
CA ASN A 121 -3.83 -1.01 11.13
C ASN A 121 -4.59 0.09 10.39
N THR A 122 -3.92 0.80 9.47
CA THR A 122 -4.56 1.85 8.66
C THR A 122 -5.63 1.26 7.75
N LEU A 123 -5.37 0.09 7.15
CA LEU A 123 -6.36 -0.62 6.34
C LEU A 123 -7.60 -0.98 7.16
N CYS A 124 -7.44 -1.51 8.38
CA CYS A 124 -8.57 -1.82 9.26
C CYS A 124 -9.43 -0.59 9.57
N VAL A 125 -8.80 0.55 9.87
CA VAL A 125 -9.51 1.82 10.07
C VAL A 125 -10.28 2.23 8.80
N ASN A 126 -9.64 2.13 7.64
CA ASN A 126 -10.26 2.49 6.36
C ASN A 126 -11.46 1.59 6.03
N CYS A 127 -11.35 0.28 6.26
CA CYS A 127 -12.46 -0.67 6.13
C CYS A 127 -13.65 -0.28 7.04
N PHE A 128 -13.38 0.10 8.29
CA PHE A 128 -14.42 0.52 9.23
C PHE A 128 -15.13 1.81 8.77
N VAL A 129 -14.37 2.84 8.40
CA VAL A 129 -14.94 4.11 7.90
C VAL A 129 -15.80 3.86 6.66
N TYR A 130 -15.31 3.03 5.73
CA TYR A 130 -16.04 2.70 4.51
C TYR A 130 -17.30 1.87 4.78
N PHE A 131 -17.27 0.97 5.76
CA PHE A 131 -18.46 0.22 6.18
C PHE A 131 -19.57 1.17 6.67
N VAL A 132 -19.24 2.15 7.51
CA VAL A 132 -20.20 3.18 7.94
C VAL A 132 -20.67 4.01 6.73
N ASN A 133 -19.78 4.31 5.78
CA ASN A 133 -20.13 5.04 4.55
C ASN A 133 -21.23 4.33 3.75
N ILE A 134 -21.13 3.01 3.64
CA ILE A 134 -22.13 2.17 2.98
C ILE A 134 -23.45 2.22 3.72
N LEU A 135 -23.46 2.04 5.05
CA LEU A 135 -24.69 2.03 5.84
C LEU A 135 -25.45 3.37 5.73
N LEU A 136 -24.72 4.49 5.82
CA LEU A 136 -25.30 5.82 5.67
C LEU A 136 -25.89 6.03 4.26
N THR A 137 -25.17 5.56 3.23
CA THR A 137 -25.63 5.62 1.84
C THR A 137 -26.86 4.73 1.60
N ILE A 138 -26.92 3.53 2.18
CA ILE A 138 -28.09 2.64 2.05
C ILE A 138 -29.35 3.36 2.55
N LYS A 139 -29.28 4.00 3.71
CA LYS A 139 -30.41 4.78 4.23
C LYS A 139 -30.75 5.96 3.32
N MET A 140 -29.77 6.67 2.77
CA MET A 140 -30.01 7.75 1.80
C MET A 140 -30.73 7.26 0.53
N ILE A 141 -30.36 6.06 0.03
CA ILE A 141 -31.01 5.45 -1.14
C ILE A 141 -32.48 5.16 -0.87
N GLN A 142 -32.86 4.81 0.37
CA GLN A 142 -34.28 4.56 0.71
C GLN A 142 -35.14 5.81 0.54
N ASP A 143 -34.58 6.98 0.87
CA ASP A 143 -35.30 8.26 0.82
C ASP A 143 -35.30 8.86 -0.60
N SER A 144 -34.22 8.67 -1.37
CA SER A 144 -34.03 9.30 -2.69
C SER A 144 -34.01 8.30 -3.87
N TYR A 145 -34.65 7.13 -3.70
CA TYR A 145 -34.69 6.08 -4.71
C TYR A 145 -35.31 6.56 -6.03
N TYR A 146 -34.59 6.41 -7.15
CA TYR A 146 -35.12 6.73 -8.48
C TYR A 146 -35.67 5.49 -9.19
N ASN A 147 -34.81 4.53 -9.51
CA ASN A 147 -35.19 3.30 -10.18
C ASN A 147 -34.11 2.21 -9.98
N ASN A 148 -34.27 1.06 -10.66
CA ASN A 148 -33.33 -0.06 -10.57
C ASN A 148 -31.89 0.30 -10.96
N SER A 149 -31.66 1.40 -11.71
CA SER A 149 -30.32 1.86 -12.03
C SER A 149 -29.59 2.39 -10.79
N THR A 150 -30.29 3.00 -9.82
CA THR A 150 -29.70 3.45 -8.55
C THR A 150 -29.08 2.28 -7.79
N ILE A 151 -29.82 1.16 -7.64
CA ILE A 151 -29.33 -0.03 -6.94
C ILE A 151 -28.19 -0.68 -7.72
N SER A 152 -28.32 -0.82 -9.04
CA SER A 152 -27.28 -1.43 -9.88
C SER A 152 -25.96 -0.64 -9.82
N CYS A 153 -26.03 0.70 -9.90
CA CYS A 153 -24.88 1.58 -9.75
C CYS A 153 -24.27 1.47 -8.35
N PHE A 154 -25.09 1.49 -7.29
CA PHE A 154 -24.64 1.31 -5.92
C PHE A 154 -23.87 0.00 -5.72
N MET A 155 -24.46 -1.12 -6.15
CA MET A 155 -23.80 -2.43 -6.03
C MET A 155 -22.49 -2.49 -6.81
N SER A 156 -22.47 -1.93 -8.03
CA SER A 156 -21.28 -1.90 -8.88
C SER A 156 -20.15 -1.08 -8.25
N PHE A 157 -20.45 0.12 -7.78
CA PHE A 157 -19.45 1.01 -7.16
C PHE A 157 -18.94 0.46 -5.83
N VAL A 158 -19.82 -0.08 -4.98
CA VAL A 158 -19.43 -0.73 -3.72
C VAL A 158 -18.55 -1.95 -3.99
N LEU A 159 -18.90 -2.78 -4.98
CA LEU A 159 -18.11 -3.96 -5.33
C LEU A 159 -16.69 -3.60 -5.76
N LEU A 160 -16.51 -2.53 -6.55
CA LEU A 160 -15.19 -2.06 -6.98
C LEU A 160 -14.30 -1.68 -5.79
N VAL A 161 -14.85 -1.00 -4.79
CA VAL A 161 -14.09 -0.63 -3.58
C VAL A 161 -13.84 -1.83 -2.69
N MET A 162 -14.84 -2.70 -2.50
CA MET A 162 -14.68 -3.94 -1.74
C MET A 162 -13.60 -4.85 -2.34
N MET A 163 -13.51 -4.95 -3.66
CA MET A 163 -12.45 -5.70 -4.32
C MET A 163 -11.06 -5.13 -4.00
N LYS A 164 -10.91 -3.79 -3.99
CA LYS A 164 -9.65 -3.14 -3.58
C LYS A 164 -9.33 -3.40 -2.11
N LEU A 165 -10.30 -3.26 -1.21
CA LEU A 165 -10.10 -3.54 0.22
C LEU A 165 -9.75 -5.01 0.47
N TYR A 166 -10.42 -5.95 -0.21
CA TYR A 166 -10.13 -7.39 -0.11
C TYR A 166 -8.71 -7.71 -0.56
N ASN A 167 -8.30 -7.26 -1.74
CA ASN A 167 -6.93 -7.51 -2.24
C ASN A 167 -5.89 -6.93 -1.29
N SER A 168 -6.13 -5.71 -0.79
CA SER A 168 -5.25 -5.06 0.18
C SER A 168 -5.20 -5.81 1.52
N PHE A 169 -6.33 -6.37 1.96
CA PHE A 169 -6.42 -7.13 3.19
C PHE A 169 -5.64 -8.45 3.09
N VAL A 170 -5.74 -9.13 1.95
CA VAL A 170 -4.96 -10.35 1.68
C VAL A 170 -3.46 -10.03 1.76
N VAL A 171 -3.00 -8.97 1.09
CA VAL A 171 -1.59 -8.53 1.13
C VAL A 171 -1.16 -8.17 2.56
N ALA A 172 -1.95 -7.36 3.27
CA ALA A 172 -1.63 -6.93 4.63
C ALA A 172 -1.59 -8.12 5.62
N TYR A 173 -2.56 -9.03 5.51
CA TYR A 173 -2.64 -10.21 6.35
C TYR A 173 -1.45 -11.14 6.12
N GLN A 174 -1.11 -11.43 4.85
CA GLN A 174 0.06 -12.26 4.54
C GLN A 174 1.37 -11.62 4.99
N SER A 175 1.48 -10.28 4.88
CA SER A 175 2.67 -9.53 5.31
C SER A 175 2.88 -9.52 6.81
N VAL A 176 1.82 -9.57 7.62
CA VAL A 176 1.91 -9.51 9.09
C VAL A 176 1.87 -10.90 9.75
N LYS A 177 1.20 -11.89 9.14
CA LYS A 177 1.02 -13.21 9.74
C LYS A 177 1.98 -14.27 9.22
N ASN A 178 2.37 -14.16 7.95
CA ASN A 178 3.23 -15.14 7.30
C ASN A 178 4.60 -14.55 6.93
N ASP A 179 4.87 -13.30 7.32
CA ASP A 179 6.09 -12.54 6.99
C ASP A 179 6.41 -12.53 5.49
N LYS A 180 5.38 -12.64 4.66
CA LYS A 180 5.48 -12.62 3.20
C LYS A 180 5.37 -11.19 2.70
N MET A 181 6.47 -10.65 2.19
CA MET A 181 6.43 -9.30 1.63
C MET A 181 5.88 -9.34 0.20
N MET A 182 4.60 -8.98 0.04
CA MET A 182 3.95 -8.90 -1.26
C MET A 182 3.79 -7.45 -1.71
N SER A 183 3.92 -7.21 -3.01
CA SER A 183 3.57 -5.91 -3.59
C SER A 183 2.06 -5.67 -3.55
N ALA A 184 1.67 -4.41 -3.33
CA ALA A 184 0.26 -4.01 -3.40
C ALA A 184 -0.19 -3.64 -4.83
N TYR A 185 0.76 -3.54 -5.76
CA TYR A 185 0.54 -3.02 -7.13
C TYR A 185 0.97 -3.99 -8.24
N MET A 186 1.83 -4.96 -7.96
CA MET A 186 2.08 -6.06 -8.89
C MET A 186 0.90 -7.03 -8.88
N SER A 187 0.36 -7.29 -10.07
CA SER A 187 -0.75 -8.23 -10.27
C SER A 187 -0.30 -9.69 -10.37
N GLU A 188 1.01 -9.92 -10.37
CA GLU A 188 1.62 -11.25 -10.44
C GLU A 188 1.63 -11.87 -9.04
N PHE A 189 1.42 -13.18 -8.95
CA PHE A 189 1.44 -13.94 -7.70
C PHE A 189 2.87 -14.21 -7.22
N VAL A 190 3.69 -13.16 -7.17
CA VAL A 190 5.10 -13.23 -6.76
C VAL A 190 5.31 -12.34 -5.55
N SER A 191 6.15 -12.81 -4.64
CA SER A 191 6.53 -12.05 -3.45
C SER A 191 8.00 -11.70 -3.50
N TYR A 192 8.36 -10.59 -2.86
CA TYR A 192 9.75 -10.24 -2.66
C TYR A 192 10.41 -11.34 -1.84
N ASN A 193 11.50 -11.90 -2.36
CA ASN A 193 12.12 -13.09 -1.81
C ASN A 193 13.64 -12.94 -1.60
N VAL A 194 14.29 -11.94 -2.22
CA VAL A 194 15.70 -11.61 -2.04
C VAL A 194 15.90 -10.12 -1.72
N LEU A 195 17.12 -9.74 -1.30
CA LEU A 195 17.49 -8.34 -1.18
C LEU A 195 17.80 -7.74 -2.55
N ASP A 196 17.61 -6.43 -2.68
CA ASP A 196 18.00 -5.70 -3.87
C ASP A 196 19.52 -5.73 -4.07
N GLU A 197 19.98 -5.99 -5.30
CA GLU A 197 21.40 -6.13 -5.64
C GLU A 197 22.16 -4.82 -5.46
N ASP A 198 21.57 -3.69 -5.87
CA ASP A 198 22.19 -2.38 -5.77
C ASP A 198 22.41 -2.02 -4.28
N TYR A 199 21.42 -2.30 -3.44
CA TYR A 199 21.53 -2.13 -1.98
C TYR A 199 22.67 -2.96 -1.36
N VAL A 200 22.77 -4.25 -1.72
CA VAL A 200 23.80 -5.13 -1.17
C VAL A 200 25.19 -4.71 -1.64
N MET A 201 25.33 -4.36 -2.92
CA MET A 201 26.60 -3.87 -3.48
C MET A 201 27.08 -2.60 -2.77
N GLU A 202 26.20 -1.65 -2.51
CA GLU A 202 26.53 -0.41 -1.79
C GLU A 202 27.00 -0.70 -0.36
N LYS A 203 26.30 -1.58 0.37
CA LYS A 203 26.56 -1.84 1.78
C LYS A 203 27.75 -2.75 2.05
N TYR A 204 27.94 -3.76 1.20
CA TYR A 204 28.94 -4.83 1.39
C TYR A 204 30.11 -4.74 0.42
N SER A 205 30.15 -3.73 -0.44
CA SER A 205 31.22 -3.53 -1.44
C SER A 205 31.50 -4.79 -2.28
N GLY A 206 30.46 -5.57 -2.59
CA GLY A 206 30.55 -6.79 -3.39
C GLY A 206 31.09 -8.03 -2.66
N THR A 207 31.20 -8.01 -1.33
CA THR A 207 31.63 -9.20 -0.56
C THR A 207 30.52 -10.24 -0.35
N LYS A 208 29.26 -9.83 -0.48
CA LYS A 208 28.06 -10.67 -0.33
C LYS A 208 27.12 -10.53 -1.52
N ASN A 209 26.39 -11.60 -1.83
CA ASN A 209 25.31 -11.57 -2.82
C ASN A 209 23.97 -11.13 -2.20
N ASN A 210 22.93 -10.98 -3.04
CA ASN A 210 21.55 -10.64 -2.66
C ASN A 210 20.87 -11.60 -1.65
N ARG A 211 21.48 -12.74 -1.35
CA ARG A 211 21.05 -13.74 -0.35
C ARG A 211 21.87 -13.68 0.94
N LEU A 212 22.82 -12.75 1.00
CA LEU A 212 23.80 -12.60 2.08
C LEU A 212 24.58 -13.91 2.32
N GLU A 213 24.97 -14.56 1.24
CA GLU A 213 25.96 -15.65 1.20
C GLU A 213 27.31 -15.05 0.79
N ASP A 214 28.40 -15.59 1.34
CA ASP A 214 29.75 -15.13 1.02
C ASP A 214 30.08 -15.52 -0.43
N ILE A 215 30.63 -14.59 -1.22
CA ILE A 215 30.93 -14.81 -2.64
C ILE A 215 32.19 -15.69 -2.85
N ASN A 216 32.89 -16.09 -1.77
CA ASN A 216 34.17 -16.78 -1.88
C ASN A 216 34.03 -18.28 -2.12
N ASP A 217 34.12 -18.67 -3.40
CA ASP A 217 35.16 -19.59 -3.85
C ASP A 217 36.10 -18.79 -4.79
N ILE A 218 37.10 -18.12 -4.22
CA ILE A 218 38.17 -17.49 -5.02
C ILE A 218 39.02 -18.62 -5.61
N GLU A 219 38.93 -18.86 -6.91
CA GLU A 219 40.13 -19.26 -7.65
C GLU A 219 41.07 -18.05 -7.65
N GLU A 220 42.25 -18.26 -7.04
CA GLU A 220 43.33 -17.29 -6.90
C GLU A 220 43.64 -16.57 -8.22
N ASN A 221 43.85 -15.25 -8.17
CA ASN A 221 45.08 -14.63 -8.66
C ASN A 221 45.15 -13.12 -8.34
N GLU A 222 46.07 -12.80 -7.43
CA GLU A 222 47.03 -11.69 -7.42
C GLU A 222 46.63 -10.19 -7.45
N PHE A 223 47.27 -9.48 -6.48
CA PHE A 223 47.78 -8.09 -6.50
C PHE A 223 46.77 -6.93 -6.26
N HIS A 224 47.03 -5.90 -5.46
CA HIS A 224 48.16 -5.45 -4.62
C HIS A 224 47.60 -4.38 -3.65
N ASP A 225 48.22 -4.20 -2.47
CA ASP A 225 48.00 -3.10 -1.51
C ASP A 225 47.78 -1.72 -2.14
N VAL A 226 46.85 -0.89 -1.62
CA VAL A 226 47.07 0.53 -1.25
C VAL A 226 45.98 1.04 -0.27
N ASN A 227 46.43 1.33 0.96
CA ASN A 227 46.05 2.37 1.95
C ASN A 227 44.65 2.47 2.58
N GLU A 228 44.67 2.29 3.91
CA GLU A 228 43.89 3.02 4.91
C GLU A 228 43.94 4.54 4.71
N THR A 229 42.79 5.23 4.71
CA THR A 229 42.64 6.54 5.36
C THR A 229 41.17 6.82 5.71
N GLU A 230 40.98 7.35 6.91
CA GLU A 230 39.77 7.75 7.66
C GLU A 230 38.75 8.63 6.91
N SER A 231 37.46 8.55 7.30
CA SER A 231 36.81 9.62 8.10
C SER A 231 35.29 9.45 8.30
N SER A 232 34.93 9.18 9.57
CA SER A 232 33.83 9.73 10.38
C SER A 232 32.47 10.17 9.76
N VAL A 233 31.38 9.56 10.25
CA VAL A 233 30.16 10.29 10.64
C VAL A 233 29.65 9.72 11.98
N LYS A 234 29.26 10.62 12.87
CA LYS A 234 29.25 10.50 14.33
C LYS A 234 28.04 9.73 14.90
N GLU A 235 28.31 8.91 15.91
CA GLU A 235 27.35 8.49 16.93
C GLU A 235 26.96 9.71 17.77
N GLU A 236 25.76 10.26 17.57
CA GLU A 236 25.05 11.09 18.55
C GLU A 236 23.65 11.39 18.00
N ASP A 237 22.71 10.50 18.29
CA ASP A 237 21.27 10.79 18.45
C ASP A 237 20.59 9.54 19.03
N ILE A 238 21.06 9.13 20.21
CA ILE A 238 20.36 8.16 21.07
C ILE A 238 19.56 8.99 22.07
N ILE A 239 18.24 9.03 21.92
CA ILE A 239 17.34 9.43 23.00
C ILE A 239 16.82 8.15 23.67
N PRO A 240 16.97 7.99 24.99
CA PRO A 240 16.52 6.80 25.70
C PRO A 240 15.00 6.87 25.92
N ILE A 241 14.27 5.82 25.54
CA ILE A 241 12.89 5.64 26.00
C ILE A 241 12.93 4.63 27.15
N ILE A 242 12.78 5.24 28.33
CA ILE A 242 12.37 4.75 29.64
C ILE A 242 11.65 3.39 29.62
N GLU A 243 12.18 2.46 30.43
CA GLU A 243 11.47 1.30 30.96
C GLU A 243 10.36 1.78 31.92
N GLU A 244 9.10 1.41 31.63
CA GLU A 244 8.06 1.33 32.65
C GLU A 244 7.56 -0.12 32.70
N GLU A 245 8.07 -0.85 33.70
CA GLU A 245 7.43 -2.03 34.29
C GLU A 245 7.01 -1.67 35.72
N LYS A 246 5.72 -1.36 35.93
CA LYS A 246 4.84 -1.95 36.96
C LYS A 246 3.46 -1.31 37.00
#